data_AF-M1DY45-F1
#
_entry.id   AF-M1DY45-F1
#
_cell.length_a   1.000
_cell.length_b   1.000
_cell.length_c   1.000
_cell.angle_alpha   90.00
_cell.angle_beta   90.00
_cell.angle_gamma   90.00
#
_symmetry.space_group_name_H-M   'P 1'
#
loop_
_entity.id
_entity.type
_entity.pdbx_description
1 polymer ?
#
loop_
_entity_poly.entity_id
_entity_poly.type
_entity_poly.pdbx_seq_one_letter_code
_entity_poly.pdbx_strand_id
1 'polypeptide(L)'
;MAKKLFLWNPTIRKYRKSSYFKTKVGNVVHIIYGFGYDEIHDDYKVVSICTNIGHQHDFQEVNIYSLKNDSWRRIYYPQNETRLISSGKFVNVKLHWATSVGLGYERGWSITSFDLADEKWGKVE
;
A
#
# COMPACT_ATOMS: atom_id res chain seq x y z
N MET A 1 14.28 -4.63 8.36
CA MET A 1 13.64 -5.84 8.96
C MET A 1 12.89 -6.60 7.85
N ALA A 2 12.96 -7.93 7.80
CA ALA A 2 12.20 -8.74 6.83
C ALA A 2 10.83 -9.11 7.42
N LYS A 3 9.74 -8.83 6.70
CA LYS A 3 8.38 -9.16 7.15
C LYS A 3 7.74 -10.19 6.21
N LYS A 4 6.86 -11.01 6.78
CA LYS A 4 6.04 -12.01 6.07
C LYS A 4 4.60 -11.53 6.05
N LEU A 5 3.93 -11.72 4.92
CA LEU A 5 2.50 -11.57 4.79
C LEU A 5 1.85 -12.96 4.67
N PHE A 6 0.70 -13.13 5.31
CA PHE A 6 -0.15 -14.31 5.15
C PHE A 6 -1.48 -13.87 4.55
N LEU A 7 -1.84 -14.46 3.41
CA LEU A 7 -3.13 -14.26 2.76
C LEU A 7 -4.00 -15.48 3.07
N TRP A 8 -5.06 -15.27 3.84
CA TRP A 8 -5.99 -16.32 4.23
C TRP A 8 -7.26 -16.27 3.39
N ASN A 9 -7.59 -17.39 2.74
CA ASN A 9 -8.91 -17.60 2.16
C ASN A 9 -9.75 -18.43 3.13
N PRO A 10 -10.70 -17.80 3.86
CA PRO A 10 -11.50 -18.49 4.87
C PRO A 10 -12.48 -19.50 4.25
N THR A 11 -12.96 -19.25 3.03
CA THR A 11 -13.93 -20.11 2.34
C THR A 11 -13.37 -21.50 2.06
N ILE A 12 -12.12 -21.56 1.60
CA ILE A 12 -11.45 -22.84 1.30
C ILE A 12 -10.50 -23.31 2.39
N ARG A 13 -10.39 -22.54 3.49
CA ARG A 13 -9.50 -22.79 4.62
C ARG A 13 -8.04 -23.00 4.22
N LYS A 14 -7.55 -22.23 3.25
CA LYS A 14 -6.15 -22.25 2.81
C LYS A 14 -5.53 -20.87 2.99
N TYR A 15 -4.28 -20.84 3.45
CA TYR A 15 -3.47 -19.63 3.41
C TYR A 15 -2.35 -19.77 2.40
N ARG A 16 -1.88 -18.62 1.91
CA ARG A 16 -0.63 -18.50 1.20
C ARG A 16 0.28 -17.55 1.95
N LYS A 17 1.54 -17.95 2.08
CA LYS A 17 2.59 -17.15 2.70
C LYS A 17 3.37 -16.46 1.61
N SER A 18 3.54 -15.15 1.70
CA SER A 18 4.32 -14.40 0.72
C SER A 18 5.81 -14.69 0.85
N SER A 19 6.54 -14.47 -0.23
CA SER A 19 7.96 -14.16 -0.16
C SER A 19 8.22 -12.98 0.79
N TYR A 20 9.42 -12.94 1.38
CA TYR A 20 9.82 -11.82 2.24
C TYR A 20 10.01 -10.57 1.40
N PHE A 21 9.47 -9.44 1.85
CA PHE A 21 9.85 -8.16 1.28
C PHE A 21 10.89 -7.47 2.16
N LYS A 22 11.89 -6.89 1.50
CA LYS A 22 12.91 -6.05 2.12
C LYS A 22 12.50 -4.61 1.93
N THR A 23 12.23 -3.93 3.03
CA THR A 23 12.05 -2.49 3.01
C THR A 23 13.40 -1.79 3.17
N LYS A 24 13.62 -0.70 2.44
CA LYS A 24 14.80 0.17 2.65
C LYS A 24 14.59 1.12 3.81
N VAL A 25 13.39 1.13 4.40
CA VAL A 25 13.10 1.90 5.60
C VAL A 25 13.81 1.27 6.79
N GLY A 26 14.79 1.99 7.37
CA GLY A 26 15.60 1.51 8.49
C GLY A 26 14.77 1.15 9.72
N ASN A 27 13.99 2.12 10.22
CA ASN A 27 13.13 1.96 11.39
C ASN A 27 11.65 2.02 10.97
N VAL A 28 11.11 0.91 10.48
CA VAL A 28 9.67 0.85 10.17
C VAL A 28 8.86 0.89 11.45
N VAL A 29 8.15 1.98 11.67
CA VAL A 29 7.28 2.17 12.83
C VAL A 29 5.87 1.64 12.54
N HIS A 30 5.40 1.81 11.30
CA HIS A 30 4.04 1.45 10.94
C HIS A 30 3.95 0.89 9.52
N ILE A 31 3.06 -0.10 9.33
CA ILE A 31 2.70 -0.62 8.01
C ILE A 31 1.20 -0.70 7.89
N ILE A 32 0.68 -0.05 6.85
CA ILE A 32 -0.70 -0.18 6.41
C ILE A 32 -0.76 -0.95 5.10
N TYR A 33 -1.90 -1.58 4.85
CA TYR A 33 -2.11 -2.42 3.67
C TYR A 33 -3.37 -2.01 2.92
N GLY A 34 -3.40 -2.27 1.63
CA GLY A 34 -4.60 -2.39 0.82
C GLY A 34 -4.58 -3.74 0.09
N PHE A 35 -5.72 -4.39 -0.03
CA PHE A 35 -5.86 -5.69 -0.68
C PHE A 35 -7.04 -5.64 -1.66
N GLY A 36 -6.82 -6.12 -2.88
CA GLY A 36 -7.85 -6.12 -3.91
C GLY A 36 -7.56 -7.13 -5.01
N TYR A 37 -8.56 -7.33 -5.86
CA TYR A 37 -8.47 -8.20 -7.02
C TYR A 37 -8.33 -7.35 -8.29
N ASP A 38 -7.31 -7.66 -9.08
CA ASP A 38 -7.06 -7.09 -10.39
C ASP A 38 -7.73 -7.99 -11.45
N GLU A 39 -8.91 -7.56 -11.90
CA GLU A 39 -9.73 -8.31 -12.84
C GLU A 39 -9.09 -8.43 -14.23
N ILE A 40 -8.25 -7.47 -14.63
CA ILE A 40 -7.59 -7.47 -15.96
C ILE A 40 -6.48 -8.50 -16.00
N HIS A 41 -5.70 -8.63 -14.93
CA HIS A 41 -4.57 -9.54 -14.88
C HIS A 41 -4.87 -10.88 -14.20
N ASP A 42 -6.10 -11.05 -13.69
CA ASP A 42 -6.54 -12.18 -12.86
C ASP A 42 -5.55 -12.43 -11.72
N ASP A 43 -5.39 -11.43 -10.85
CA ASP A 43 -4.42 -11.47 -9.76
C ASP A 43 -4.94 -10.81 -8.49
N TYR A 44 -4.65 -11.42 -7.35
CA TYR A 44 -4.84 -10.77 -6.06
C TYR A 44 -3.59 -9.98 -5.71
N LYS A 45 -3.74 -8.67 -5.52
CA LYS A 45 -2.63 -7.78 -5.21
C LYS A 45 -2.75 -7.22 -3.80
N VAL A 46 -1.60 -7.02 -3.15
CA VAL A 46 -1.50 -6.35 -1.85
C VAL A 46 -0.55 -5.17 -1.99
N VAL A 47 -1.04 -3.98 -1.68
CA VAL A 47 -0.21 -2.78 -1.56
C VAL A 47 0.16 -2.60 -0.09
N SER A 48 1.46 -2.54 0.21
CA SER A 48 1.96 -2.23 1.56
C SER A 48 2.63 -0.86 1.58
N ILE A 49 2.38 -0.09 2.63
CA ILE A 49 2.99 1.21 2.84
C ILE A 49 3.75 1.19 4.17
N CYS A 50 5.07 1.22 4.08
CA CYS A 50 5.98 1.22 5.22
C CYS A 50 6.39 2.65 5.55
N THR A 51 6.13 3.08 6.79
CA THR A 51 6.44 4.45 7.24
C THR A 51 7.52 4.43 8.33
N ASN A 52 8.49 5.34 8.22
CA ASN A 52 9.44 5.66 9.29
C ASN A 52 8.95 6.86 10.10
N ILE A 53 9.20 6.88 11.40
CA ILE A 53 9.12 8.10 12.21
C ILE A 53 10.51 8.29 12.83
N GLY A 54 11.31 9.16 12.22
CA GLY A 54 12.68 9.43 12.64
C GLY A 54 13.42 10.29 11.62
N HIS A 55 13.59 11.57 11.95
CA HIS A 55 14.23 12.69 11.23
C HIS A 55 13.47 13.30 10.06
N GLN A 56 13.17 14.60 10.22
CA GLN A 56 12.83 15.71 9.30
C GLN A 56 11.94 15.49 8.06
N HIS A 57 11.79 14.28 7.53
CA HIS A 57 10.86 13.94 6.45
C HIS A 57 10.23 12.57 6.68
N ASP A 58 8.90 12.55 6.85
CA ASP A 58 8.10 11.33 6.86
C ASP A 58 8.24 10.61 5.50
N PHE A 59 9.06 9.56 5.43
CA PHE A 59 9.22 8.77 4.20
C PHE A 59 8.26 7.56 4.19
N GLN A 60 7.56 7.38 3.07
CA GLN A 60 6.65 6.26 2.83
C GLN A 60 7.12 5.37 1.69
N GLU A 61 7.59 4.18 2.01
CA GLU A 61 7.89 3.19 0.98
C GLU A 61 6.63 2.41 0.61
N VAL A 62 6.24 2.47 -0.66
CA VAL A 62 5.12 1.70 -1.19
C VAL A 62 5.62 0.49 -1.97
N ASN A 63 5.11 -0.68 -1.64
CA ASN A 63 5.41 -1.93 -2.32
C ASN A 63 4.11 -2.62 -2.73
N ILE A 64 4.13 -3.32 -3.85
CA ILE A 64 3.03 -4.15 -4.32
C ILE A 64 3.47 -5.62 -4.37
N TYR A 65 2.62 -6.49 -3.86
CA TYR A 65 2.74 -7.94 -3.97
C TYR A 65 1.74 -8.44 -4.99
N SER A 66 2.20 -9.32 -5.87
CA SER A 66 1.37 -10.11 -6.78
C SER A 66 1.27 -11.53 -6.24
N LEU A 67 0.04 -12.01 -5.99
CA LEU A 67 -0.18 -13.38 -5.56
C LEU A 67 0.18 -14.35 -6.68
N LYS A 68 -0.18 -14.02 -7.93
CA LYS A 68 0.12 -14.81 -9.12
C LYS A 68 1.62 -15.04 -9.27
N ASN A 69 2.43 -14.00 -9.14
CA ASN A 69 3.88 -14.06 -9.34
C ASN A 69 4.69 -14.35 -8.07
N ASP A 70 4.03 -14.46 -6.90
CA ASP A 70 4.65 -14.59 -5.57
C ASP A 70 5.82 -13.63 -5.29
N SER A 71 5.70 -12.41 -5.80
CA SER A 71 6.80 -11.45 -5.76
C SER A 71 6.34 -10.09 -5.28
N TRP A 72 7.26 -9.44 -4.57
CA TRP A 72 7.14 -8.06 -4.17
C TRP A 72 7.97 -7.18 -5.10
N ARG A 73 7.42 -6.03 -5.45
CA ARG A 73 8.21 -4.95 -6.04
C ARG A 73 7.81 -3.61 -5.46
N ARG A 74 8.74 -2.67 -5.57
CA ARG A 74 8.48 -1.28 -5.20
C ARG A 74 7.66 -0.60 -6.29
N ILE A 75 6.77 0.27 -5.86
CA ILE A 75 6.09 1.21 -6.76
C ILE A 75 6.37 2.64 -6.31
N TYR A 76 6.39 3.55 -7.28
CA TYR A 76 6.56 4.97 -6.99
C TYR A 76 5.28 5.53 -6.40
N TYR A 77 5.40 6.38 -5.39
CA TYR A 77 4.32 7.18 -4.83
C TYR A 77 4.85 8.62 -4.61
N PRO A 78 4.17 9.66 -5.13
CA PRO A 78 4.61 11.03 -4.97
C PRO A 78 4.38 11.50 -3.52
N GLN A 79 5.45 11.57 -2.74
CA GLN A 79 5.40 11.86 -1.30
C GLN A 79 5.40 13.36 -0.95
N ASN A 80 5.56 14.24 -1.93
CA ASN A 80 5.90 15.64 -1.67
C ASN A 80 4.72 16.45 -1.07
N GLU A 81 3.48 15.96 -1.19
CA GLU A 81 2.29 16.70 -0.78
C GLU A 81 1.29 15.89 0.05
N THR A 82 1.36 14.55 0.00
CA THR A 82 0.31 13.68 0.55
C THR A 82 0.86 12.46 1.28
N ARG A 83 0.39 12.22 2.50
CA ARG A 83 0.73 11.06 3.32
C ARG A 83 -0.44 10.08 3.42
N LEU A 84 -0.22 8.81 3.11
CA LEU A 84 -1.17 7.71 3.30
C LEU A 84 -1.20 7.32 4.79
N ILE A 85 -2.37 7.38 5.43
CA ILE A 85 -2.46 7.32 6.90
C ILE A 85 -3.31 6.18 7.46
N SER A 86 -4.15 5.53 6.64
CA SER A 86 -5.02 4.43 7.07
C SER A 86 -5.00 3.27 6.07
N SER A 87 -5.34 2.04 6.50
CA SER A 87 -5.39 0.90 5.57
C SER A 87 -6.40 1.10 4.43
N GLY A 88 -5.97 0.74 3.22
CA GLY A 88 -6.72 0.97 1.99
C GLY A 88 -7.98 0.13 1.90
N LYS A 89 -9.00 0.67 1.25
CA LYS A 89 -10.28 0.01 0.97
C LYS A 89 -10.43 -0.24 -0.52
N PHE A 90 -10.81 -1.45 -0.88
CA PHE A 90 -11.03 -1.81 -2.27
C PHE A 90 -12.48 -1.52 -2.67
N VAL A 91 -12.68 -0.59 -3.59
CA VAL A 91 -14.00 -0.16 -4.09
C VAL A 91 -13.86 0.21 -5.56
N ASN A 92 -14.76 -0.28 -6.40
CA ASN A 92 -14.79 -0.02 -7.85
C ASN A 92 -13.43 -0.28 -8.53
N VAL A 93 -12.86 -1.47 -8.29
CA VAL A 93 -11.59 -1.94 -8.90
C VAL A 93 -10.36 -1.11 -8.49
N LYS A 94 -10.51 -0.18 -7.55
CA LYS A 94 -9.42 0.67 -7.05
C LYS A 94 -9.27 0.53 -5.55
N LEU A 95 -8.04 0.70 -5.07
CA LEU A 95 -7.76 0.85 -3.66
C LEU A 95 -7.81 2.34 -3.29
N HIS A 96 -8.43 2.67 -2.15
CA HIS A 96 -8.58 4.03 -1.65
C HIS A 96 -8.01 4.15 -0.26
N TRP A 97 -7.20 5.18 -0.01
CA TRP A 97 -6.63 5.50 1.29
C TRP A 97 -7.02 6.92 1.68
N ALA A 98 -7.36 7.12 2.95
CA ALA A 98 -7.35 8.47 3.49
C ALA A 98 -5.92 9.02 3.46
N THR A 99 -5.78 10.27 3.03
CA THR A 99 -4.52 11.00 2.96
C THR A 99 -4.55 12.29 3.75
N SER A 100 -3.41 12.60 4.38
CA SER A 100 -3.14 13.93 4.94
C SER A 100 -2.44 14.75 3.86
N VAL A 101 -2.92 15.97 3.59
CA VAL A 101 -2.34 16.91 2.63
C VAL A 101 -1.70 18.08 3.39
N GLY A 102 -0.53 18.54 2.97
CA GLY A 102 0.17 19.68 3.57
C GLY A 102 1.10 19.33 4.74
N LEU A 103 1.97 20.29 5.11
CA LEU A 103 2.95 20.16 6.20
C LEU A 103 2.55 21.04 7.40
N GLY A 104 2.79 20.57 8.62
CA GLY A 104 2.60 21.36 9.83
C GLY A 104 1.13 21.62 10.20
N TYR A 105 0.75 22.90 10.28
CA TYR A 105 -0.57 23.36 10.76
C TYR A 105 -1.65 23.42 9.67
N GLU A 106 -1.26 23.43 8.38
CA GLU A 106 -2.20 23.44 7.24
C GLU A 106 -2.53 22.01 6.78
N ARG A 107 -2.91 21.13 7.72
CA ARG A 107 -3.25 19.75 7.38
C ARG A 107 -4.68 19.64 6.88
N GLY A 108 -4.82 19.36 5.59
CA GLY A 108 -6.08 18.94 4.97
C GLY A 108 -6.23 17.42 4.94
N TRP A 109 -7.45 16.95 4.68
CA TRP A 109 -7.77 15.54 4.47
C TRP A 109 -8.23 15.33 3.03
N SER A 110 -7.77 14.27 2.40
CA SER A 110 -8.18 13.87 1.06
C SER A 110 -8.26 12.35 0.96
N ILE A 111 -8.61 11.85 -0.22
CA ILE A 111 -8.63 10.44 -0.55
C ILE A 111 -7.77 10.24 -1.80
N THR A 112 -6.77 9.38 -1.67
CA THR A 112 -5.95 8.94 -2.80
C THR A 112 -6.37 7.54 -3.21
N SER A 113 -6.58 7.35 -4.51
CA SER A 113 -6.88 6.07 -5.12
C SER A 113 -5.66 5.50 -5.85
N PHE A 114 -5.63 4.18 -5.98
CA PHE A 114 -4.67 3.43 -6.78
C PHE A 114 -5.42 2.38 -7.60
N ASP A 115 -5.29 2.47 -8.92
CA ASP A 115 -5.82 1.47 -9.83
C ASP A 115 -4.91 0.23 -9.82
N LEU A 116 -5.45 -0.95 -9.53
CA LEU A 116 -4.64 -2.18 -9.46
C LEU A 116 -4.27 -2.71 -10.85
N ALA A 117 -5.08 -2.46 -11.86
CA ALA A 117 -4.83 -2.93 -13.23
C ALA A 117 -3.79 -2.03 -13.90
N ASP A 118 -4.03 -0.72 -13.86
CA ASP A 118 -3.17 0.28 -14.51
C ASP A 118 -1.97 0.70 -13.65
N GLU A 119 -2.01 0.41 -12.35
CA GLU A 119 -1.00 0.79 -11.36
C GLU A 119 -0.72 2.29 -11.31
N LYS A 120 -1.80 3.07 -11.47
CA LYS A 120 -1.79 4.53 -11.45
C LYS A 120 -2.45 5.07 -10.20
N TRP A 121 -1.83 6.09 -9.64
CA TRP A 121 -2.41 6.88 -8.55
C TRP A 121 -3.39 7.92 -9.10
N GLY A 122 -4.44 8.20 -8.34
CA GLY A 122 -5.38 9.29 -8.62
C GLY A 122 -5.88 9.93 -7.33
N LYS A 123 -6.43 11.13 -7.43
CA LYS A 123 -7.17 11.77 -6.33
C LYS A 123 -8.66 11.52 -6.53
N VAL A 124 -9.41 11.41 -5.44
CA VAL A 124 -10.87 11.42 -5.46
C VAL A 124 -11.30 12.83 -5.07
N GLU A 125 -12.05 13.49 -5.95
CA GLU A 125 -12.69 14.80 -5.71
C GLU A 125 -14.08 14.63 -5.09
#